data_AF-A0A507CXD7-F1
#
_entry.id   AF-A0A507CXD7-F1
#
_cell.length_a   1.000
_cell.length_b   1.000
_cell.length_c   1.000
_cell.angle_alpha   90.00
_cell.angle_beta   90.00
_cell.angle_gamma   90.00
#
_symmetry.space_group_name_H-M   'P 1'
#
loop_
_entity.id
_entity.type
_entity.pdbx_description
1 polymer ?
#
loop_
_entity_poly.entity_id
_entity_poly.type
_entity_poly.pdbx_seq_one_letter_code
_entity_poly.pdbx_strand_id
1 'polypeptide(L)'
;MFFGDFPTSVRKLARICEPLVLARLQQTKPIFNQIIANFYVPGQGLAFHVDLMRQFEDGIVVASILGTCVFQFRQTCQCQPGGYGLCTCGRLDVDDQVKSVFLRAGDVVCLTGEARYNWEHGILEAVIDEWEGTCYPRTERLSITLRKLKAAE
;
A
#
# COMPACT_ATOMS: atom_id res chain seq x y z
N MET A 1 -7.56 2.06 12.91
CA MET A 1 -8.10 1.03 11.98
C MET A 1 -9.61 0.96 12.15
N PHE A 2 -10.37 0.75 11.08
CA PHE A 2 -11.84 0.68 11.14
C PHE A 2 -12.38 -0.41 10.19
N PHE A 3 -13.46 -1.06 10.59
CA PHE A 3 -14.10 -2.18 9.88
C PHE A 3 -15.61 -1.96 9.76
N GLY A 4 -16.22 -2.49 8.71
CA GLY A 4 -17.66 -2.41 8.49
C GLY A 4 -18.09 -1.09 7.85
N ASP A 5 -19.18 -0.51 8.34
CA ASP A 5 -19.82 0.66 7.73
C ASP A 5 -19.02 1.95 7.94
N PHE A 6 -18.44 2.47 6.86
CA PHE A 6 -17.59 3.65 6.94
C PHE A 6 -18.35 4.93 7.32
N PRO A 7 -17.71 5.83 8.10
CA PRO A 7 -18.17 7.21 8.28
C PRO A 7 -18.38 7.90 6.93
N THR A 8 -19.29 8.87 6.86
CA THR A 8 -19.69 9.55 5.61
C THR A 8 -18.52 10.09 4.80
N SER A 9 -17.53 10.70 5.45
CA SER A 9 -16.32 11.25 4.81
C SER A 9 -15.50 10.15 4.12
N VAL A 10 -15.26 9.04 4.80
CA VAL A 10 -14.52 7.89 4.25
C VAL A 10 -15.34 7.18 3.17
N ARG A 11 -16.67 7.08 3.33
CA ARG A 11 -17.55 6.48 2.32
C ARG A 11 -17.48 7.20 0.98
N LYS A 12 -17.36 8.54 1.00
CA LYS A 12 -17.15 9.32 -0.23
C LYS A 12 -15.80 8.98 -0.88
N LEU A 13 -14.72 8.93 -0.11
CA LEU A 13 -13.40 8.53 -0.60
C LEU A 13 -13.44 7.12 -1.19
N ALA A 14 -14.02 6.15 -0.48
CA ALA A 14 -14.15 4.78 -0.95
C ALA A 14 -14.86 4.71 -2.31
N ARG A 15 -15.98 5.44 -2.48
CA ARG A 15 -16.72 5.53 -3.74
C ARG A 15 -15.89 6.12 -4.89
N ILE A 16 -15.09 7.16 -4.63
CA ILE A 16 -14.18 7.75 -5.62
C ILE A 16 -13.11 6.74 -6.05
N CYS A 17 -12.66 5.88 -5.12
CA CYS A 17 -11.66 4.86 -5.39
C CYS A 17 -12.21 3.58 -6.04
N GLU A 18 -13.53 3.31 -6.00
CA GLU A 18 -14.11 2.08 -6.57
C GLU A 18 -13.73 1.83 -8.05
N PRO A 19 -13.74 2.84 -8.94
CA PRO A 19 -13.39 2.65 -10.35
C PRO A 19 -11.90 2.31 -10.58
N LEU A 20 -11.03 2.56 -9.60
CA LEU A 20 -9.58 2.28 -9.69
C LEU A 20 -9.25 0.80 -9.51
N VAL A 21 -10.17 0.03 -8.93
CA VAL A 21 -10.01 -1.41 -8.76
C VAL A 21 -10.39 -2.13 -10.06
N LEU A 22 -9.80 -3.29 -10.35
CA LEU A 22 -10.17 -4.10 -11.52
C LEU A 22 -11.68 -4.38 -11.58
N ALA A 23 -12.26 -4.27 -12.78
CA ALA A 23 -13.70 -4.46 -13.01
C ALA A 23 -14.27 -5.76 -12.42
N ARG A 24 -13.49 -6.85 -12.45
CA ARG A 24 -13.88 -8.14 -11.85
C ARG A 24 -14.10 -8.07 -10.33
N LEU A 25 -13.34 -7.23 -9.63
CA LEU A 25 -13.43 -7.07 -8.18
C LEU A 25 -14.58 -6.12 -7.79
N GLN A 26 -14.95 -5.20 -8.69
CA GLN A 26 -16.06 -4.25 -8.47
C GLN A 26 -17.44 -4.93 -8.36
N GLN A 27 -17.56 -6.18 -8.81
CA GLN A 27 -18.78 -6.99 -8.73
C GLN A 27 -19.12 -7.42 -7.31
N THR A 28 -18.12 -7.41 -6.41
CA THR A 28 -18.30 -7.86 -5.03
C THR A 28 -18.57 -6.67 -4.12
N LYS A 29 -19.76 -6.61 -3.51
CA LYS A 29 -20.17 -5.49 -2.65
C LYS A 29 -20.21 -5.90 -1.16
N PRO A 30 -19.74 -5.03 -0.24
CA PRO A 30 -19.02 -3.79 -0.51
C PRO A 30 -17.63 -4.07 -1.13
N ILE A 31 -17.12 -3.15 -1.95
CA ILE A 31 -15.77 -3.26 -2.57
C ILE A 31 -14.68 -3.12 -1.50
N PHE A 32 -14.92 -2.27 -0.51
CA PHE A 32 -14.05 -2.12 0.65
C PHE A 32 -14.90 -2.23 1.91
N ASN A 33 -14.42 -2.98 2.91
CA ASN A 33 -15.06 -3.11 4.23
C ASN A 33 -14.08 -2.87 5.38
N GLN A 34 -12.84 -2.50 5.06
CA GLN A 34 -11.80 -2.22 6.02
C GLN A 34 -11.00 -0.99 5.58
N ILE A 35 -10.66 -0.13 6.54
CA ILE A 35 -9.74 1.00 6.33
C ILE A 35 -8.67 1.08 7.42
N ILE A 36 -7.50 1.58 7.06
CA ILE A 36 -6.50 2.03 8.02
C ILE A 36 -5.99 3.41 7.61
N ALA A 37 -5.93 4.33 8.56
CA ALA A 37 -5.25 5.61 8.40
C ALA A 37 -3.87 5.48 9.04
N ASN A 38 -2.83 5.85 8.29
CA ASN A 38 -1.45 5.87 8.76
C ASN A 38 -0.94 7.30 8.72
N PHE A 39 -0.36 7.74 9.82
CA PHE A 39 0.24 9.06 9.97
C PHE A 39 1.75 8.88 10.17
N TYR A 40 2.55 9.66 9.45
CA TYR A 40 4.01 9.61 9.48
C TYR A 40 4.56 11.01 9.70
N VAL A 41 5.50 11.15 10.63
CA VAL A 41 6.32 12.36 10.76
C VAL A 41 7.61 12.21 9.95
N PRO A 42 8.32 13.31 9.62
CA PRO A 42 9.60 13.22 8.91
C PRO A 42 10.58 12.28 9.62
N GLY A 43 11.27 11.42 8.85
CA GLY A 43 12.13 10.36 9.36
C GLY A 43 11.43 9.00 9.53
N GLN A 44 10.11 8.95 9.71
CA GLN A 44 9.38 7.68 9.77
C GLN A 44 9.16 7.06 8.39
N GLY A 45 9.20 5.74 8.36
CA GLY A 45 8.95 4.92 7.18
C GLY A 45 7.87 3.87 7.42
N LEU A 46 7.76 2.98 6.44
CA LEU A 46 6.93 1.78 6.47
C LEU A 46 7.81 0.64 5.98
N ALA A 47 8.14 -0.29 6.87
CA ALA A 47 8.94 -1.45 6.51
C ALA A 47 8.32 -2.18 5.32
N PHE A 48 9.17 -2.68 4.43
CA PHE A 48 8.72 -3.44 3.27
C PHE A 48 7.94 -4.69 3.70
N HIS A 49 6.72 -4.82 3.21
CA HIS A 49 5.85 -5.94 3.52
C HIS A 49 4.84 -6.18 2.39
N VAL A 50 4.16 -7.32 2.45
CA VAL A 50 2.93 -7.56 1.70
C VAL A 50 1.76 -7.54 2.66
N ASP A 51 0.66 -6.91 2.26
CA ASP A 51 -0.58 -6.92 3.04
C ASP A 51 -1.06 -8.35 3.29
N LEU A 52 -1.54 -8.57 4.52
CA LEU A 52 -1.98 -9.86 5.06
C LEU A 52 -2.82 -10.68 4.06
N MET A 53 -2.18 -11.65 3.41
CA MET A 53 -2.72 -12.39 2.26
C MET A 53 -3.89 -13.29 2.58
N ARG A 54 -3.93 -13.81 3.82
CA ARG A 54 -5.00 -14.70 4.27
C ARG A 54 -6.23 -13.91 4.72
N GLN A 55 -6.07 -12.61 4.97
CA GLN A 55 -7.09 -11.76 5.55
C GLN A 55 -7.71 -10.81 4.52
N PHE A 56 -6.92 -10.28 3.60
CA PHE A 56 -7.39 -9.31 2.61
C PHE A 56 -7.46 -9.89 1.19
N GLU A 57 -8.49 -9.50 0.44
CA GLU A 57 -8.65 -9.83 -0.98
C GLU A 57 -7.64 -9.05 -1.85
N ASP A 58 -7.79 -9.20 -3.16
CA ASP A 58 -7.10 -8.40 -4.17
C ASP A 58 -7.72 -6.98 -4.26
N GLY A 59 -7.00 -6.01 -4.80
CA GLY A 59 -7.50 -4.64 -4.97
C GLY A 59 -7.38 -3.78 -3.71
N ILE A 60 -6.15 -3.54 -3.28
CA ILE A 60 -5.84 -2.64 -2.17
C ILE A 60 -5.64 -1.24 -2.72
N VAL A 61 -6.30 -0.24 -2.16
CA VAL A 61 -6.13 1.16 -2.59
C VAL A 61 -5.52 1.97 -1.48
N VAL A 62 -4.46 2.73 -1.78
CA VAL A 62 -3.83 3.67 -0.85
C VAL A 62 -4.03 5.08 -1.39
N ALA A 63 -4.76 5.91 -0.65
CA ALA A 63 -4.96 7.32 -0.94
C ALA A 63 -4.03 8.17 -0.07
N SER A 64 -3.16 8.96 -0.69
CA SER A 64 -2.33 9.95 0.00
C SER A 64 -3.16 11.21 0.24
N ILE A 65 -3.40 11.56 1.49
CA ILE A 65 -4.26 12.68 1.88
C ILE A 65 -3.43 13.93 2.16
N LEU A 66 -2.30 13.78 2.86
CA LEU A 66 -1.39 14.85 3.22
C LEU A 66 0.06 14.39 3.00
N GLY A 67 0.94 15.35 2.72
CA GLY A 67 2.37 15.11 2.54
C GLY A 67 2.71 14.39 1.23
N THR A 68 4.00 14.25 0.98
CA THR A 68 4.56 13.50 -0.15
C THR A 68 5.39 12.32 0.34
N CYS A 69 5.57 11.29 -0.48
CA CYS A 69 6.57 10.26 -0.23
C CYS A 69 7.00 9.57 -1.52
N VAL A 70 8.21 8.99 -1.51
CA VAL A 70 8.57 7.93 -2.45
C VAL A 70 8.08 6.59 -1.89
N PHE A 71 7.10 6.00 -2.57
CA PHE A 71 6.55 4.67 -2.29
C PHE A 71 7.28 3.63 -3.12
N GLN A 72 7.87 2.63 -2.47
CA GLN A 72 8.77 1.68 -3.11
C GLN A 72 8.21 0.28 -3.11
N PHE A 73 8.55 -0.46 -4.15
CA PHE A 73 8.26 -1.87 -4.33
C PHE A 73 9.55 -2.64 -4.58
N ARG A 74 9.66 -3.82 -3.98
CA ARG A 74 10.70 -4.81 -4.31
C ARG A 74 10.08 -6.19 -4.39
N GLN A 75 10.71 -7.09 -5.12
CA GLN A 75 10.17 -8.44 -5.28
C GLN A 75 10.16 -9.21 -3.95
N THR A 76 9.24 -10.13 -3.78
CA THR A 76 9.27 -11.06 -2.64
C THR A 76 10.31 -12.15 -2.89
N CYS A 77 11.01 -12.61 -1.85
CA CYS A 77 11.89 -13.77 -1.99
C CYS A 77 11.08 -15.05 -2.28
N GLN A 78 11.44 -15.78 -3.34
CA GLN A 78 10.75 -17.01 -3.78
C GLN A 78 11.31 -18.29 -3.15
N CYS A 79 12.38 -18.16 -2.39
CA CYS A 79 13.11 -19.17 -1.65
C CYS A 79 12.28 -20.06 -0.70
N GLN A 80 11.08 -19.64 -0.24
CA GLN A 80 10.19 -20.49 0.55
C GLN A 80 8.72 -20.38 0.10
N PRO A 81 7.94 -21.48 0.14
CA PRO A 81 6.49 -21.44 -0.04
C PRO A 81 5.86 -20.53 1.03
N GLY A 82 5.29 -19.39 0.61
CA GLY A 82 4.75 -18.39 1.52
C GLY A 82 5.75 -17.35 2.03
N GLY A 83 6.94 -17.24 1.41
CA GLY A 83 7.68 -16.01 1.07
C GLY A 83 7.93 -14.86 2.07
N TYR A 84 7.46 -14.88 3.32
CA TYR A 84 7.31 -13.62 4.07
C TYR A 84 8.06 -13.56 5.40
N GLY A 85 8.77 -12.45 5.61
CA GLY A 85 9.30 -11.95 6.89
C GLY A 85 10.41 -12.76 7.58
N LEU A 86 10.57 -14.04 7.25
CA LEU A 86 11.44 -14.99 7.95
C LEU A 86 12.47 -15.67 7.05
N CYS A 87 12.59 -15.29 5.76
CA CYS A 87 13.65 -15.87 4.96
C CYS A 87 15.01 -15.40 5.43
N THR A 88 15.85 -16.36 5.84
CA THR A 88 17.25 -16.17 6.22
C THR A 88 18.23 -16.37 5.05
N CYS A 89 17.73 -16.63 3.85
CA CYS A 89 18.46 -16.82 2.59
C CYS A 89 19.25 -15.58 2.11
N GLY A 90 19.26 -14.49 2.87
CA GLY A 90 19.99 -13.26 2.53
C GLY A 90 19.34 -12.38 1.47
N ARG A 91 18.20 -12.78 0.86
CA ARG A 91 17.45 -11.99 -0.14
C ARG A 91 18.33 -11.46 -1.28
N LEU A 92 19.29 -12.26 -1.75
CA LEU A 92 20.15 -11.93 -2.87
C LEU A 92 19.30 -11.54 -4.10
N ASP A 93 19.67 -10.46 -4.78
CA ASP A 93 19.03 -9.88 -5.98
C ASP A 93 17.62 -9.26 -5.80
N VAL A 94 17.01 -9.34 -4.62
CA VAL A 94 15.68 -8.74 -4.36
C VAL A 94 15.76 -7.20 -4.30
N ASP A 95 16.79 -6.68 -3.65
CA ASP A 95 16.98 -5.24 -3.45
C ASP A 95 17.55 -4.54 -4.71
N ASP A 96 17.94 -5.29 -5.74
CA ASP A 96 18.44 -4.74 -7.00
C ASP A 96 17.31 -4.32 -7.96
N GLN A 97 16.08 -4.81 -7.73
CA GLN A 97 14.91 -4.51 -8.57
C GLN A 97 13.87 -3.65 -7.83
N VAL A 98 14.29 -2.52 -7.28
CA VAL A 98 13.37 -1.56 -6.67
C VAL A 98 12.61 -0.78 -7.76
N LYS A 99 11.27 -0.75 -7.63
CA LYS A 99 10.40 0.13 -8.41
C LYS A 99 9.82 1.17 -7.47
N SER A 100 9.92 2.44 -7.85
CA SER A 100 9.51 3.56 -7.01
C SER A 100 8.42 4.37 -7.68
N VAL A 101 7.51 4.94 -6.89
CA VAL A 101 6.46 5.85 -7.32
C VAL A 101 6.43 7.04 -6.35
N PHE A 102 6.48 8.26 -6.87
CA PHE A 102 6.30 9.45 -6.05
C PHE A 102 4.82 9.75 -5.87
N LEU A 103 4.37 9.79 -4.63
CA LEU A 103 2.99 10.08 -4.25
C LEU A 103 2.92 11.46 -3.63
N ARG A 104 2.09 12.32 -4.20
CA ARG A 104 1.71 13.63 -3.68
C ARG A 104 0.39 13.54 -2.89
N ALA A 105 0.08 14.57 -2.13
CA ALA A 105 -1.25 14.71 -1.56
C ALA A 105 -2.30 14.75 -2.69
N GLY A 106 -3.32 13.89 -2.60
CA GLY A 106 -4.33 13.67 -3.62
C GLY A 106 -4.08 12.45 -4.51
N ASP A 107 -2.85 11.94 -4.58
CA ASP A 107 -2.54 10.77 -5.41
C ASP A 107 -3.09 9.49 -4.79
N VAL A 108 -3.49 8.56 -5.66
CA VAL A 108 -4.05 7.27 -5.27
C VAL A 108 -3.33 6.16 -6.04
N VAL A 109 -2.89 5.12 -5.32
CA VAL A 109 -2.31 3.92 -5.91
C VAL A 109 -3.19 2.71 -5.62
N CYS A 110 -3.32 1.84 -6.63
CA CYS A 110 -4.09 0.60 -6.55
C CYS A 110 -3.13 -0.59 -6.72
N LEU A 111 -3.11 -1.50 -5.76
CA LEU A 111 -2.31 -2.72 -5.77
C LEU A 111 -3.22 -3.88 -6.13
N THR A 112 -2.96 -4.49 -7.29
CA THR A 112 -3.72 -5.65 -7.79
C THR A 112 -2.79 -6.71 -8.38
N GLY A 113 -3.19 -7.98 -8.31
CA GLY A 113 -2.44 -9.07 -8.91
C GLY A 113 -1.00 -9.14 -8.38
N GLU A 114 -0.01 -9.19 -9.26
CA GLU A 114 1.39 -9.34 -8.85
C GLU A 114 1.85 -8.24 -7.90
N ALA A 115 1.48 -6.98 -8.13
CA ALA A 115 1.88 -5.88 -7.24
C ALA A 115 1.32 -6.03 -5.81
N ARG A 116 0.23 -6.78 -5.63
CA ARG A 116 -0.41 -7.04 -4.33
C ARG A 116 0.08 -8.33 -3.67
N TYR A 117 0.60 -9.29 -4.44
CA TYR A 117 0.99 -10.61 -3.93
C TYR A 117 2.50 -10.89 -4.00
N ASN A 118 3.17 -10.50 -5.08
CA ASN A 118 4.56 -10.90 -5.35
C ASN A 118 5.56 -9.75 -5.11
N TRP A 119 5.08 -8.58 -4.67
CA TRP A 119 5.90 -7.41 -4.41
C TRP A 119 5.64 -6.89 -3.00
N GLU A 120 6.72 -6.75 -2.23
CA GLU A 120 6.71 -6.01 -0.98
C GLU A 120 6.66 -4.52 -1.29
N HIS A 121 5.86 -3.76 -0.55
CA HIS A 121 5.83 -2.32 -0.64
C HIS A 121 6.22 -1.67 0.68
N GLY A 122 6.82 -0.49 0.60
CA GLY A 122 7.35 0.22 1.75
C GLY A 122 7.61 1.70 1.47
N ILE A 123 7.96 2.40 2.54
CA ILE A 123 8.40 3.80 2.52
C ILE A 123 9.69 3.82 3.34
N LEU A 124 10.80 4.26 2.76
CA LEU A 124 12.06 4.31 3.50
C LEU A 124 11.99 5.32 4.65
N GLU A 125 12.74 5.10 5.73
CA GLU A 125 12.95 6.09 6.77
C GLU A 125 13.85 7.20 6.23
N ALA A 126 13.27 8.39 6.00
CA ALA A 126 13.98 9.53 5.46
C ALA A 126 13.32 10.84 5.89
N VAL A 127 14.11 11.91 5.93
CA VAL A 127 13.62 13.29 6.15
C VAL A 127 13.49 14.08 4.85
N ILE A 128 14.11 13.61 3.76
CA ILE A 128 14.05 14.18 2.41
C ILE A 128 13.97 13.00 1.44
N ASP A 129 13.05 13.08 0.48
CA ASP A 129 13.01 12.17 -0.67
C ASP A 129 13.66 12.84 -1.87
N GLU A 130 14.45 12.10 -2.65
CA GLU A 130 14.92 12.53 -3.97
C GLU A 130 14.05 11.87 -5.05
N TRP A 131 13.48 12.67 -5.93
CA TRP A 131 12.67 12.19 -7.04
C TRP A 131 12.97 12.97 -8.31
N GLU A 132 13.40 12.26 -9.37
CA GLU A 132 13.73 12.85 -10.68
C GLU A 132 14.69 14.06 -10.57
N GLY A 133 15.70 13.95 -9.71
CA GLY A 133 16.70 14.99 -9.48
C GLY A 133 16.22 16.19 -8.65
N THR A 134 15.01 16.13 -8.07
CA THR A 134 14.47 17.15 -7.17
C THR A 134 14.39 16.61 -5.75
N CYS A 135 14.83 17.41 -4.78
CA CYS A 135 14.71 17.09 -3.36
C CYS A 135 13.36 17.56 -2.79
N TYR A 136 12.66 16.66 -2.11
CA TYR A 136 11.39 16.90 -1.46
C TYR A 136 11.54 16.65 0.05
N PRO A 137 11.68 17.70 0.87
CA PRO A 137 11.64 17.57 2.32
C PRO A 137 10.33 16.94 2.77
N ARG A 138 10.40 15.89 3.58
CA ARG A 138 9.20 15.25 4.12
C ARG A 138 8.51 16.18 5.11
N THR A 139 7.19 16.20 5.02
CA THR A 139 6.29 16.83 5.97
C THR A 139 5.47 15.74 6.66
N GLU A 140 4.54 16.14 7.53
CA GLU A 140 3.55 15.21 8.05
C GLU A 140 2.75 14.58 6.92
N ARG A 141 2.73 13.24 6.88
CA ARG A 141 2.04 12.48 5.85
C ARG A 141 0.87 11.72 6.46
N LEU A 142 -0.28 11.80 5.80
CA LEU A 142 -1.47 11.02 6.12
C LEU A 142 -1.89 10.22 4.90
N SER A 143 -2.04 8.91 5.05
CA SER A 143 -2.64 8.06 4.01
C SER A 143 -3.80 7.23 4.56
N ILE A 144 -4.80 6.99 3.72
CA ILE A 144 -5.90 6.07 3.99
C ILE A 144 -5.78 4.88 3.04
N THR A 145 -5.61 3.69 3.60
CA THR A 145 -5.62 2.44 2.86
C THR A 145 -6.99 1.78 2.98
N LEU A 146 -7.62 1.49 1.83
CA LEU A 146 -8.91 0.84 1.66
C LEU A 146 -8.71 -0.61 1.24
N ARG A 147 -9.36 -1.54 1.94
CA ARG A 147 -9.21 -2.99 1.71
C ARG A 147 -10.53 -3.72 1.89
N LYS A 148 -10.54 -4.96 1.40
CA LYS A 148 -11.62 -5.92 1.59
C LYS A 148 -11.12 -7.14 2.32
N LEU A 149 -11.79 -7.49 3.42
CA LEU A 149 -11.60 -8.75 4.10
C LEU A 149 -12.13 -9.91 3.26
N LYS A 150 -11.38 -11.02 3.23
CA LYS A 150 -11.88 -12.30 2.74
C LYS A 150 -13.03 -12.78 3.63
N ALA A 151 -14.00 -13.46 3.04
CA ALA A 151 -15.01 -14.17 3.82
C ALA A 151 -14.33 -15.21 4.73
N ALA A 152 -14.86 -15.40 5.94
CA ALA A 152 -14.42 -16.50 6.79
C ALA A 152 -14.79 -17.83 6.11
N GLU A 153 -13.81 -18.71 5.95
CA GLU A 153 -14.01 -20.11 5.57
C GLU A 153 -14.57 -20.93 6.74
#